data_AF-A0A6G1QZK2-F1
#
_entry.id   AF-A0A6G1QZK2-F1
#
_cell.length_a   1.000
_cell.length_b   1.000
_cell.length_c   1.000
_cell.angle_alpha   90.00
_cell.angle_beta   90.00
_cell.angle_gamma   90.00
#
_symmetry.space_group_name_H-M   'P 1'
#
loop_
_entity.id
_entity.type
_entity.pdbx_description
1 polymer ?
#
loop_
_entity_poly.entity_id
_entity_poly.type
_entity_poly.pdbx_seq_one_letter_code
_entity_poly.pdbx_strand_id
1 'polypeptide(L)'
;MSISDCEYGNNTPKNHNYSLHSLPMAENYGKRTIFDDRLSNMPEHVDAKWVPLLSLINLRSISKVKLVSLLLCITVTFLITASYILTWDKKGLLLTPLPYQLRPMGVPTSATEAAAAAQVSSERNLINMKRLVKIISSKLEYTPRKVPDEKDITDSDSHLFSVIPRQFLPGVKSPCWYEKFSSKLSTDPYRRNLFTLRSKSFKNVCDQLRANFHKHLYHRDGGELRLRCLPYFYIIGQPKCGTTDLFHRLLLHPEVKFNTMKEPHWWTRKRFGYIRFKDGFQEIFPVEDYLDLFDLAAHNIQKGISGNSSGEHNTLQLVTGEASASTMWDNQVWSYLHQGKEEAEPSFLAQDFIHAVQPSAKILIMLRDPVERLYSDYLYFKMANKSAEDFHQKVIESVQLFQSCLSERSLRSCVYNTSLSNTMPVRLNLGMYSVFLLDWLTVFQRDQILVLRLEDYAANLKVTIKKVFDFLSVGPLLEQVEAALTKRPMSNTRRAADRNLGPMLPATRSLLREFHQPFNHKLASVLDNSAFLWSNT
;
A
#
# COMPACT_ATOMS: atom_id res chain seq x y z
N MET A 1 70.18 -4.11 8.21
CA MET A 1 70.37 -5.39 8.93
C MET A 1 69.04 -6.11 8.83
N SER A 2 68.88 -7.22 8.12
CA SER A 2 69.67 -8.48 8.17
C SER A 2 69.53 -9.11 9.56
N ILE A 3 68.83 -10.24 9.77
CA ILE A 3 69.08 -11.61 9.25
C ILE A 3 70.45 -12.11 9.76
N SER A 4 70.57 -13.29 10.39
CA SER A 4 69.63 -14.42 10.62
C SER A 4 69.30 -14.59 12.15
N ASP A 5 68.99 -15.71 12.84
CA ASP A 5 68.80 -17.18 12.69
C ASP A 5 68.05 -17.68 13.98
N CYS A 6 67.54 -18.92 14.20
CA CYS A 6 66.79 -19.89 13.37
C CYS A 6 66.25 -21.07 14.25
N GLU A 7 65.34 -21.90 13.69
CA GLU A 7 65.01 -23.31 14.04
C GLU A 7 64.55 -23.72 15.48
N TYR A 8 63.72 -24.74 15.74
CA TYR A 8 62.87 -25.65 14.93
C TYR A 8 61.69 -26.15 15.81
N GLY A 9 60.50 -26.45 15.27
CA GLY A 9 59.49 -27.23 16.02
C GLY A 9 58.02 -27.12 15.54
N ASN A 10 57.41 -28.26 15.20
CA ASN A 10 55.99 -28.32 14.78
C ASN A 10 55.02 -28.25 15.97
N ASN A 11 53.96 -27.43 15.85
CA ASN A 11 52.58 -27.83 16.23
C ASN A 11 51.54 -26.82 15.71
N THR A 12 50.42 -27.31 15.18
CA THR A 12 49.35 -26.48 14.59
C THR A 12 48.28 -26.05 15.61
N PRO A 13 48.00 -24.75 15.77
CA PRO A 13 46.74 -24.25 16.30
C PRO A 13 45.72 -24.02 15.16
N LYS A 14 44.42 -24.12 15.48
CA LYS A 14 43.33 -24.00 14.49
C LYS A 14 43.07 -22.54 14.10
N ASN A 15 42.96 -22.26 12.80
CA ASN A 15 42.38 -21.00 12.32
C ASN A 15 40.89 -20.93 12.66
N HIS A 16 40.53 -20.08 13.63
CA HIS A 16 39.14 -19.71 13.88
C HIS A 16 38.69 -18.61 12.92
N ASN A 17 38.15 -19.02 11.76
CA ASN A 17 37.40 -18.12 10.89
C ASN A 17 36.20 -17.54 11.66
N TYR A 18 36.21 -16.24 11.92
CA TYR A 18 35.05 -15.52 12.44
C TYR A 18 33.97 -15.42 11.37
N SER A 19 33.03 -16.37 11.39
CA SER A 19 31.88 -16.39 10.50
C SER A 19 30.94 -15.22 10.80
N LEU A 20 30.75 -14.33 9.83
CA LEU A 20 29.66 -13.36 9.82
C LEU A 20 28.33 -14.12 9.71
N HIS A 21 27.69 -14.39 10.86
CA HIS A 21 26.45 -15.14 10.92
C HIS A 21 25.28 -14.37 10.30
N SER A 22 25.05 -14.66 9.02
CA SER A 22 23.90 -14.22 8.25
C SER A 22 22.59 -14.76 8.83
N LEU A 23 21.57 -13.89 8.89
CA LEU A 23 20.19 -14.34 8.99
C LEU A 23 19.74 -14.89 7.62
N PRO A 24 19.15 -16.10 7.55
CA PRO A 24 18.65 -16.65 6.30
C PRO A 24 17.31 -16.00 5.92
N MET A 25 17.36 -14.87 5.21
CA MET A 25 16.18 -14.20 4.63
C MET A 25 16.26 -14.15 3.09
N ALA A 26 16.41 -15.34 2.50
CA ALA A 26 16.35 -15.56 1.06
C ALA A 26 15.29 -16.62 0.71
N GLU A 27 14.02 -16.30 0.97
CA GLU A 27 12.88 -17.09 0.45
C GLU A 27 12.26 -16.42 -0.78
N ASN A 28 11.78 -17.26 -1.71
CA ASN A 28 11.23 -16.81 -2.98
C ASN A 28 9.91 -16.04 -2.81
N TYR A 29 9.89 -14.76 -3.18
CA TYR A 29 8.67 -14.01 -3.49
C TYR A 29 8.07 -14.44 -4.85
N GLY A 30 7.95 -15.75 -5.07
CA GLY A 30 7.31 -16.37 -6.22
C GLY A 30 5.90 -16.83 -5.85
N LYS A 31 4.88 -16.18 -6.44
CA LYS A 31 3.45 -16.56 -6.38
C LYS A 31 2.88 -16.83 -4.97
N ARG A 32 2.16 -15.85 -4.41
CA ARG A 32 0.98 -16.15 -3.58
C ARG A 32 -0.29 -15.68 -4.27
N THR A 33 -1.15 -16.66 -4.59
CA THR A 33 -2.58 -16.46 -4.82
C THR A 33 -3.26 -16.02 -3.53
N ILE A 34 -4.47 -15.45 -3.66
CA ILE A 34 -5.35 -15.13 -2.53
C ILE A 34 -6.33 -16.30 -2.38
N PHE A 35 -6.78 -16.53 -1.14
CA PHE A 35 -7.54 -17.68 -0.62
C PHE A 35 -6.71 -18.93 -0.34
N ASP A 36 -6.83 -19.36 0.91
CA ASP A 36 -6.67 -20.72 1.43
C ASP A 36 -7.73 -20.84 2.56
N ASP A 37 -8.27 -22.04 2.80
CA ASP A 37 -9.46 -22.24 3.67
C ASP A 37 -9.22 -23.29 4.77
N ARG A 38 -10.25 -23.63 5.56
CA ARG A 38 -10.12 -24.15 6.92
C ARG A 38 -9.62 -25.60 7.08
N LEU A 39 -9.08 -25.83 8.28
CA LEU A 39 -8.56 -27.08 8.89
C LEU A 39 -9.42 -28.34 8.71
N SER A 40 -8.73 -29.48 8.64
CA SER A 40 -8.99 -30.65 9.51
C SER A 40 -7.66 -31.39 9.81
N ASN A 41 -7.61 -32.22 10.87
CA ASN A 41 -6.36 -32.80 11.40
C ASN A 41 -6.36 -34.35 11.40
N MET A 42 -5.30 -34.95 10.82
CA MET A 42 -4.63 -36.22 11.21
C MET A 42 -5.42 -37.56 11.26
N PRO A 43 -4.76 -38.74 11.33
CA PRO A 43 -3.33 -39.06 11.18
C PRO A 43 -2.97 -40.16 10.12
N GLU A 44 -1.71 -40.12 9.67
CA GLU A 44 -0.75 -41.24 9.44
C GLU A 44 -0.93 -42.44 8.46
N HIS A 45 0.19 -42.63 7.71
CA HIS A 45 0.90 -43.89 7.36
C HIS A 45 0.59 -44.75 6.09
N VAL A 46 1.70 -45.30 5.56
CA VAL A 46 1.93 -46.38 4.56
C VAL A 46 1.88 -46.07 3.04
N ASP A 47 3.08 -45.85 2.50
CA ASP A 47 3.70 -46.34 1.25
C ASP A 47 2.93 -46.86 -0.01
N ALA A 48 3.37 -46.28 -1.14
CA ALA A 48 3.88 -46.94 -2.36
C ALA A 48 2.99 -47.39 -3.56
N LYS A 49 3.57 -47.13 -4.76
CA LYS A 49 3.42 -47.79 -6.09
C LYS A 49 2.12 -47.66 -6.91
N TRP A 50 2.16 -46.72 -7.86
CA TRP A 50 2.13 -46.92 -9.34
C TRP A 50 1.07 -47.81 -10.06
N VAL A 51 0.71 -47.33 -11.26
CA VAL A 51 -0.01 -47.95 -12.42
C VAL A 51 -1.56 -47.83 -12.43
N PRO A 52 -2.17 -47.31 -13.52
CA PRO A 52 -3.62 -47.20 -13.70
C PRO A 52 -4.20 -48.19 -14.74
N LEU A 53 -5.51 -48.45 -14.68
CA LEU A 53 -6.33 -48.68 -15.89
C LEU A 53 -7.84 -48.45 -15.61
N LEU A 54 -8.63 -48.27 -16.66
CA LEU A 54 -10.10 -48.24 -16.60
C LEU A 54 -10.68 -49.65 -16.58
N SER A 55 -11.83 -49.82 -15.93
CA SER A 55 -12.89 -50.69 -16.44
C SER A 55 -14.27 -50.17 -16.05
N LEU A 56 -15.24 -50.36 -16.94
CA LEU A 56 -16.66 -50.09 -16.73
C LEU A 56 -17.37 -51.35 -16.17
N ILE A 57 -18.69 -51.24 -16.01
CA ILE A 57 -19.65 -52.34 -15.73
C ILE A 57 -19.69 -52.79 -14.26
N ASN A 58 -20.65 -52.22 -13.51
CA ASN A 58 -21.78 -53.01 -13.00
C ASN A 58 -22.92 -52.12 -12.45
N LEU A 59 -23.94 -51.85 -13.27
CA LEU A 59 -25.25 -51.42 -12.76
C LEU A 59 -26.06 -52.64 -12.36
N ARG A 60 -26.21 -52.91 -11.05
CA ARG A 60 -27.27 -53.80 -10.53
C ARG A 60 -27.63 -53.45 -9.08
N SER A 61 -28.93 -53.45 -8.79
CA SER A 61 -29.55 -53.26 -7.47
C SER A 61 -29.17 -51.97 -6.70
N ILE A 62 -29.70 -50.82 -7.15
CA ILE A 62 -29.90 -49.70 -6.23
C ILE A 62 -31.05 -50.09 -5.28
N SER A 63 -30.72 -50.36 -4.01
CA SER A 63 -31.72 -50.62 -2.97
C SER A 63 -32.77 -49.51 -2.93
N LYS A 64 -34.05 -49.87 -2.73
CA LYS A 64 -35.16 -48.90 -2.59
C LYS A 64 -34.86 -47.84 -1.52
N VAL A 65 -34.12 -48.20 -0.46
CA VAL A 65 -33.67 -47.28 0.60
C VAL A 65 -32.70 -46.21 0.05
N LYS A 66 -31.77 -46.60 -0.84
CA LYS A 66 -30.85 -45.64 -1.49
C LYS A 66 -31.58 -44.73 -2.48
N LEU A 67 -32.59 -45.24 -3.19
CA LEU A 67 -33.42 -44.41 -4.08
C LEU A 67 -34.26 -43.40 -3.29
N VAL A 68 -34.91 -43.83 -2.19
CA VAL A 68 -35.64 -42.94 -1.28
C VAL A 68 -34.71 -41.91 -0.65
N SER A 69 -33.53 -42.30 -0.18
CA SER A 69 -32.53 -41.38 0.37
C SER A 69 -32.06 -40.34 -0.65
N LEU A 70 -31.83 -40.75 -1.91
CA LEU A 70 -31.46 -39.83 -2.99
C LEU A 70 -32.60 -38.83 -3.29
N LEU A 71 -33.84 -39.31 -3.40
CA LEU A 71 -35.01 -38.47 -3.59
C LEU A 71 -35.21 -37.48 -2.43
N LEU A 72 -34.98 -37.91 -1.19
CA LEU A 72 -35.09 -37.06 0.00
C LEU A 72 -33.97 -36.00 0.06
N CYS A 73 -32.74 -36.34 -0.36
CA CYS A 73 -31.69 -35.35 -0.56
C CYS A 73 -32.03 -34.33 -1.68
N ILE A 74 -32.63 -34.78 -2.78
CA ILE A 74 -33.06 -33.91 -3.88
C ILE A 74 -34.19 -32.98 -3.43
N THR A 75 -35.21 -33.48 -2.71
CA THR A 75 -36.30 -32.62 -2.21
C THR A 75 -35.82 -31.65 -1.12
N VAL A 76 -34.93 -32.05 -0.22
CA VAL A 76 -34.30 -31.12 0.75
C VAL A 76 -33.49 -30.04 0.03
N THR A 77 -32.71 -30.40 -0.98
CA THR A 77 -31.93 -29.42 -1.76
C THR A 77 -32.85 -28.48 -2.54
N PHE A 78 -33.91 -29.00 -3.14
CA PHE A 78 -34.93 -28.21 -3.83
C PHE A 78 -35.65 -27.25 -2.89
N LEU A 79 -36.04 -27.70 -1.69
CA LEU A 79 -36.64 -26.86 -0.64
C LEU A 79 -35.68 -25.78 -0.14
N ILE A 80 -34.39 -26.08 0.01
CA ILE A 80 -33.36 -25.10 0.32
C ILE A 80 -33.29 -24.05 -0.80
N THR A 81 -33.14 -24.44 -2.07
CA THR A 81 -33.10 -23.48 -3.19
C THR A 81 -34.39 -22.67 -3.33
N ALA A 82 -35.56 -23.30 -3.12
CA ALA A 82 -36.85 -22.62 -3.14
C ALA A 82 -36.98 -21.62 -1.99
N SER A 83 -36.48 -21.95 -0.79
CA SER A 83 -36.45 -21.01 0.33
C SER A 83 -35.54 -19.80 0.08
N TYR A 84 -34.40 -19.98 -0.60
CA TYR A 84 -33.55 -18.87 -1.02
C TYR A 84 -34.25 -17.98 -2.07
N ILE A 85 -34.93 -18.57 -3.05
CA ILE A 85 -35.70 -17.82 -4.06
C ILE A 85 -36.88 -17.07 -3.42
N LEU A 86 -37.66 -17.73 -2.55
CA LEU A 86 -38.82 -17.13 -1.87
C LEU A 86 -38.46 -16.11 -0.77
N THR A 87 -37.23 -16.15 -0.23
CA THR A 87 -36.75 -15.10 0.69
C THR A 87 -36.08 -13.93 -0.03
N TRP A 88 -35.58 -14.14 -1.26
CA TRP A 88 -35.10 -13.05 -2.12
C TRP A 88 -36.24 -12.06 -2.44
N ASP A 89 -37.42 -12.59 -2.79
CA ASP A 89 -38.62 -11.82 -3.12
C ASP A 89 -39.24 -11.07 -1.92
N LYS A 90 -38.84 -11.42 -0.68
CA LYS A 90 -39.37 -10.83 0.56
C LYS A 90 -38.36 -10.04 1.40
N LYS A 91 -37.17 -9.75 0.85
CA LYS A 91 -36.22 -8.78 1.44
C LYS A 91 -36.05 -7.53 0.57
N GLY A 92 -37.18 -6.90 0.26
CA GLY A 92 -37.21 -5.47 -0.08
C GLY A 92 -36.75 -4.63 1.11
N LEU A 93 -35.43 -4.48 1.28
CA LEU A 93 -34.84 -3.60 2.28
C LEU A 93 -35.05 -2.14 1.86
N LEU A 94 -35.42 -1.31 2.82
CA LEU A 94 -35.73 0.11 2.64
C LEU A 94 -34.49 0.92 2.26
N LEU A 95 -34.17 0.94 0.97
CA LEU A 95 -33.35 1.98 0.35
C LEU A 95 -34.26 3.09 -0.16
N THR A 96 -34.05 4.31 0.35
CA THR A 96 -34.64 5.51 -0.24
C THR A 96 -34.16 5.67 -1.68
N PRO A 97 -35.05 5.96 -2.65
CA PRO A 97 -34.66 6.02 -4.06
C PRO A 97 -33.78 7.24 -4.32
N LEU A 98 -32.51 7.00 -4.67
CA LEU A 98 -31.59 8.04 -5.14
C LEU A 98 -32.14 8.61 -6.47
N PRO A 99 -32.26 9.94 -6.66
CA PRO A 99 -33.10 10.54 -7.70
C PRO A 99 -32.47 10.58 -9.11
N TYR A 100 -31.84 9.48 -9.54
CA TYR A 100 -31.31 9.33 -10.91
C TYR A 100 -31.59 7.92 -11.46
N GLN A 101 -32.82 7.70 -11.94
CA GLN A 101 -33.11 6.63 -12.90
C GLN A 101 -33.15 7.19 -14.32
N LEU A 102 -32.18 6.78 -15.14
CA LEU A 102 -32.29 6.87 -16.59
C LEU A 102 -33.47 5.99 -17.04
N ARG A 103 -34.46 6.58 -17.73
CA ARG A 103 -35.55 5.82 -18.34
C ARG A 103 -34.99 4.76 -19.30
N PRO A 104 -35.47 3.51 -19.28
CA PRO A 104 -35.31 2.60 -20.40
C PRO A 104 -35.96 3.22 -21.63
N MET A 105 -35.20 3.46 -22.71
CA MET A 105 -35.80 3.74 -24.01
C MET A 105 -36.39 2.45 -24.58
N GLY A 106 -37.53 2.57 -25.26
CA GLY A 106 -38.21 1.44 -25.89
C GLY A 106 -37.37 0.82 -27.02
N VAL A 107 -37.64 -0.46 -27.30
CA VAL A 107 -36.99 -1.22 -28.38
C VAL A 107 -37.39 -0.61 -29.74
N PRO A 108 -36.43 -0.18 -30.59
CA PRO A 108 -36.75 0.28 -31.94
C PRO A 108 -37.30 -0.88 -32.79
N THR A 109 -38.38 -0.64 -33.53
CA THR A 109 -39.07 -1.67 -34.33
C THR A 109 -38.61 -1.74 -35.79
N SER A 110 -37.64 -0.91 -36.20
CA SER A 110 -37.06 -0.96 -37.55
C SER A 110 -35.52 -0.91 -37.57
N ALA A 111 -34.93 -1.56 -38.59
CA ALA A 111 -33.48 -1.59 -38.79
C ALA A 111 -32.89 -0.20 -39.14
N THR A 112 -33.67 0.65 -39.81
CA THR A 112 -33.32 2.04 -40.13
C THR A 112 -33.24 2.91 -38.88
N GLU A 113 -34.17 2.77 -37.93
CA GLU A 113 -34.10 3.48 -36.64
C GLU A 113 -32.94 2.96 -35.78
N ALA A 114 -32.64 1.66 -35.80
CA ALA A 114 -31.47 1.11 -35.12
C ALA A 114 -30.15 1.68 -35.66
N ALA A 115 -30.02 1.82 -36.98
CA ALA A 115 -28.86 2.46 -37.62
C ALA A 115 -28.76 3.97 -37.29
N ALA A 116 -29.88 4.69 -37.32
CA ALA A 116 -29.93 6.11 -36.94
C ALA A 116 -29.60 6.31 -35.45
N ALA A 117 -30.12 5.48 -34.56
CA ALA A 117 -29.82 5.50 -33.13
C ALA A 117 -28.35 5.14 -32.84
N ALA A 118 -27.75 4.22 -33.60
CA ALA A 118 -26.33 3.90 -33.51
C ALA A 118 -25.45 5.10 -33.95
N GLN A 119 -25.77 5.77 -35.06
CA GLN A 119 -25.08 6.99 -35.50
C GLN A 119 -25.22 8.12 -34.45
N VAL A 120 -26.45 8.42 -34.03
CA VAL A 120 -26.78 9.54 -33.13
C VAL A 120 -26.32 9.30 -31.68
N SER A 121 -26.09 8.05 -31.28
CA SER A 121 -25.43 7.73 -30.00
C SER A 121 -23.90 7.67 -30.12
N SER A 122 -23.35 7.33 -31.28
CA SER A 122 -21.90 7.44 -31.56
C SER A 122 -21.43 8.88 -31.41
N GLU A 123 -22.09 9.83 -32.08
CA GLU A 123 -21.72 11.26 -32.01
C GLU A 123 -21.90 11.87 -30.61
N ARG A 124 -22.93 11.45 -29.86
CA ARG A 124 -23.18 11.96 -28.50
C ARG A 124 -22.24 11.40 -27.42
N ASN A 125 -21.59 10.25 -27.66
CA ASN A 125 -20.70 9.61 -26.68
C ASN A 125 -19.20 9.88 -26.89
N LEU A 126 -18.82 10.58 -27.98
CA LEU A 126 -17.43 10.96 -28.21
C LEU A 126 -16.95 11.92 -27.12
N ILE A 127 -15.99 11.48 -26.30
CA ILE A 127 -15.35 12.31 -25.28
C ILE A 127 -14.70 13.51 -25.98
N ASN A 128 -15.26 14.71 -25.81
CA ASN A 128 -14.68 15.94 -26.30
C ASN A 128 -13.49 16.32 -25.40
N MET A 129 -12.36 15.63 -25.60
CA MET A 129 -11.19 15.72 -24.74
C MET A 129 -10.63 17.14 -24.68
N LYS A 130 -10.66 17.89 -25.78
CA LYS A 130 -10.32 19.33 -25.82
C LYS A 130 -11.17 20.16 -24.84
N ARG A 131 -12.48 19.90 -24.74
CA ARG A 131 -13.36 20.56 -23.75
C ARG A 131 -13.05 20.07 -22.33
N LEU A 132 -12.82 18.78 -22.13
CA LEU A 132 -12.49 18.20 -20.83
C LEU A 132 -11.16 18.74 -20.28
N VAL A 133 -10.10 18.77 -21.09
CA VAL A 133 -8.79 19.37 -20.76
C VAL A 133 -8.94 20.85 -20.46
N LYS A 134 -9.73 21.61 -21.24
CA LYS A 134 -10.00 23.03 -20.92
C LYS A 134 -10.68 23.20 -19.56
N ILE A 135 -11.64 22.34 -19.22
CA ILE A 135 -12.29 22.34 -17.89
C ILE A 135 -11.27 21.99 -16.80
N ILE A 136 -10.49 20.92 -16.97
CA ILE A 136 -9.45 20.49 -16.01
C ILE A 136 -8.43 21.61 -15.78
N SER A 137 -7.90 22.23 -16.83
CA SER A 137 -6.98 23.37 -16.71
C SER A 137 -7.61 24.54 -15.94
N SER A 138 -8.87 24.90 -16.23
CA SER A 138 -9.56 25.96 -15.47
C SER A 138 -9.84 25.61 -14.00
N LYS A 139 -9.88 24.32 -13.65
CA LYS A 139 -10.05 23.81 -12.27
C LYS A 139 -8.72 23.39 -11.60
N LEU A 140 -7.56 23.53 -12.26
CA LEU A 140 -6.22 23.27 -11.70
C LEU A 140 -5.56 24.51 -11.10
N GLU A 141 -5.99 25.71 -11.50
CA GLU A 141 -5.59 26.99 -10.90
C GLU A 141 -6.50 27.35 -9.72
N TYR A 142 -6.66 26.40 -8.79
CA TYR A 142 -7.41 26.59 -7.55
C TYR A 142 -6.48 27.10 -6.43
N THR A 143 -7.04 27.89 -5.51
CA THR A 143 -6.36 28.29 -4.27
C THR A 143 -6.01 27.05 -3.44
N PRO A 144 -4.84 27.00 -2.76
CA PRO A 144 -4.55 25.94 -1.79
C PRO A 144 -5.70 25.76 -0.79
N ARG A 145 -5.95 24.51 -0.37
CA ARG A 145 -6.96 24.21 0.66
C ARG A 145 -6.71 25.02 1.94
N LYS A 146 -7.77 25.34 2.70
CA LYS A 146 -7.57 25.74 4.11
C LYS A 146 -7.02 24.51 4.85
N VAL A 147 -5.86 24.66 5.48
CA VAL A 147 -5.35 23.68 6.45
C VAL A 147 -6.20 23.79 7.73
N PRO A 148 -6.62 22.67 8.35
CA PRO A 148 -7.31 22.69 9.64
C PRO A 148 -6.44 23.31 10.74
N ASP A 149 -7.06 23.93 11.73
CA ASP A 149 -6.32 24.48 12.87
C ASP A 149 -5.81 23.34 13.76
N GLU A 150 -4.61 23.48 14.37
CA GLU A 150 -3.95 22.37 15.10
C GLU A 150 -4.82 21.77 16.21
N LYS A 151 -5.67 22.61 16.81
CA LYS A 151 -6.66 22.19 17.80
C LYS A 151 -7.71 21.27 17.20
N ASP A 152 -8.27 21.58 16.03
CA ASP A 152 -9.28 20.74 15.36
C ASP A 152 -8.70 19.35 15.04
N ILE A 153 -7.44 19.31 14.62
CA ILE A 153 -6.71 18.05 14.38
C ILE A 153 -6.55 17.28 15.69
N THR A 154 -6.14 17.96 16.77
CA THR A 154 -5.92 17.36 18.10
C THR A 154 -7.21 16.81 18.71
N ASP A 155 -8.29 17.60 18.69
CA ASP A 155 -9.59 17.25 19.26
C ASP A 155 -10.26 16.11 18.46
N SER A 156 -9.96 15.97 17.16
CA SER A 156 -10.50 14.89 16.32
C SER A 156 -9.90 13.49 16.57
N ASP A 157 -8.73 13.40 17.23
CA ASP A 157 -8.14 12.12 17.68
C ASP A 157 -7.32 12.33 18.95
N SER A 158 -8.00 12.68 20.03
CA SER A 158 -7.38 12.91 21.35
C SER A 158 -6.65 11.69 21.93
N HIS A 159 -6.94 10.48 21.43
CA HIS A 159 -6.22 9.27 21.80
C HIS A 159 -4.82 9.23 21.17
N LEU A 160 -4.69 9.54 19.88
CA LEU A 160 -3.39 9.66 19.20
C LEU A 160 -2.46 10.65 19.92
N PHE A 161 -2.95 11.85 20.23
CA PHE A 161 -2.18 12.92 20.84
C PHE A 161 -2.00 12.80 22.37
N SER A 162 -2.58 11.78 23.01
CA SER A 162 -2.29 11.42 24.41
C SER A 162 -1.32 10.24 24.54
N VAL A 163 -1.21 9.38 23.52
CA VAL A 163 -0.21 8.29 23.47
C VAL A 163 1.14 8.78 22.93
N ILE A 164 1.14 9.64 21.91
CA ILE A 164 2.38 10.16 21.31
C ILE A 164 2.70 11.55 21.90
N PRO A 165 3.89 11.76 22.49
CA PRO A 165 4.28 13.06 23.03
C PRO A 165 4.68 14.04 21.93
N ARG A 166 4.52 15.34 22.21
CA ARG A 166 4.96 16.46 21.35
C ARG A 166 6.48 16.70 21.36
N GLN A 167 7.24 15.94 22.15
CA GLN A 167 8.69 16.09 22.30
C GLN A 167 9.36 14.70 22.30
N PHE A 168 10.49 14.60 21.60
CA PHE A 168 11.27 13.38 21.44
C PHE A 168 12.67 13.53 22.07
N LEU A 169 13.37 12.42 22.27
CA LEU A 169 14.67 12.38 22.93
C LEU A 169 15.74 13.15 22.12
N PRO A 170 16.49 14.09 22.74
CA PRO A 170 17.57 14.78 22.07
C PRO A 170 18.73 13.82 21.75
N GLY A 171 19.44 14.06 20.64
CA GLY A 171 20.59 13.27 20.21
C GLY A 171 20.25 11.92 19.56
N VAL A 172 18.97 11.50 19.55
CA VAL A 172 18.50 10.36 18.75
C VAL A 172 17.95 10.89 17.43
N LYS A 173 18.43 10.38 16.29
CA LYS A 173 18.01 10.88 14.97
C LYS A 173 16.57 10.50 14.60
N SER A 174 16.12 9.32 15.03
CA SER A 174 14.72 8.90 14.94
C SER A 174 13.87 9.50 16.06
N PRO A 175 12.61 9.92 15.79
CA PRO A 175 11.72 10.45 16.83
C PRO A 175 11.30 9.34 17.80
N CYS A 176 11.92 9.32 18.98
CA CYS A 176 11.75 8.30 20.01
C CYS A 176 11.51 8.91 21.40
N TRP A 177 10.85 8.17 22.30
CA TRP A 177 10.57 8.58 23.68
C TRP A 177 10.46 7.37 24.61
N TYR A 178 10.52 7.60 25.92
CA TYR A 178 10.29 6.57 26.94
C TYR A 178 8.82 6.53 27.37
N GLU A 179 8.16 5.40 27.12
CA GLU A 179 6.82 5.03 27.59
C GLU A 179 6.93 4.35 28.96
N LYS A 180 6.13 4.76 29.95
CA LYS A 180 6.11 4.10 31.27
C LYS A 180 5.45 2.73 31.17
N PHE A 181 6.23 1.67 31.40
CA PHE A 181 5.71 0.31 31.50
C PHE A 181 5.19 0.03 32.92
N SER A 182 4.16 -0.82 33.02
CA SER A 182 3.51 -1.17 34.29
C SER A 182 3.38 -2.68 34.39
N SER A 183 4.25 -3.30 35.19
CA SER A 183 4.33 -4.74 35.45
C SER A 183 3.16 -5.33 36.26
N LYS A 184 2.04 -4.59 36.42
CA LYS A 184 0.90 -4.98 37.26
C LYS A 184 0.11 -6.20 36.76
N LEU A 185 0.39 -6.72 35.56
CA LEU A 185 0.04 -8.08 35.14
C LEU A 185 1.15 -8.69 34.27
N SER A 186 1.17 -10.02 34.21
CA SER A 186 1.90 -10.78 33.17
C SER A 186 1.20 -10.65 31.81
N THR A 187 1.24 -9.43 31.25
CA THR A 187 0.66 -9.08 29.95
C THR A 187 1.75 -9.03 28.89
N ASP A 188 1.81 -10.08 28.08
CA ASP A 188 2.42 -10.06 26.74
C ASP A 188 1.89 -8.85 25.95
N PRO A 189 2.70 -7.81 25.69
CA PRO A 189 2.22 -6.56 25.13
C PRO A 189 1.73 -6.73 23.68
N TYR A 190 2.28 -7.70 22.94
CA TYR A 190 1.95 -7.94 21.55
C TYR A 190 0.74 -8.89 21.38
N ARG A 191 0.22 -9.48 22.47
CA ARG A 191 -0.80 -10.55 22.44
C ARG A 191 -2.08 -10.20 21.68
N ARG A 192 -2.47 -8.93 21.70
CA ARG A 192 -3.70 -8.41 21.06
C ARG A 192 -3.45 -7.70 19.73
N ASN A 193 -2.19 -7.54 19.32
CA ASN A 193 -1.84 -6.70 18.18
C ASN A 193 -2.38 -7.30 16.86
N LEU A 194 -3.28 -6.55 16.22
CA LEU A 194 -4.06 -6.96 15.07
C LEU A 194 -3.21 -7.12 13.80
N PHE A 195 -2.03 -6.48 13.73
CA PHE A 195 -1.10 -6.73 12.62
C PHE A 195 -0.52 -8.15 12.66
N THR A 196 -0.39 -8.76 13.85
CA THR A 196 0.09 -10.16 13.97
C THR A 196 -0.88 -11.17 13.35
N LEU A 197 -2.19 -10.88 13.37
CA LEU A 197 -3.23 -11.67 12.71
C LEU A 197 -3.15 -11.61 11.19
N ARG A 198 -2.54 -10.55 10.64
CA ARG A 198 -2.47 -10.28 9.19
C ARG A 198 -1.06 -10.47 8.60
N SER A 199 -0.03 -10.73 9.43
CA SER A 199 1.36 -10.89 8.99
C SER A 199 2.14 -11.90 9.85
N LYS A 200 2.47 -13.07 9.27
CA LYS A 200 3.28 -14.10 9.94
C LYS A 200 4.70 -13.62 10.26
N SER A 201 5.32 -12.81 9.40
CA SER A 201 6.67 -12.27 9.66
C SER A 201 6.67 -11.29 10.83
N PHE A 202 5.65 -10.43 10.94
CA PHE A 202 5.53 -9.55 12.11
C PHE A 202 5.21 -10.34 13.38
N LYS A 203 4.30 -11.33 13.32
CA LYS A 203 4.05 -12.22 14.47
C LYS A 203 5.33 -12.88 14.99
N ASN A 204 6.16 -13.44 14.10
CA ASN A 204 7.44 -14.04 14.48
C ASN A 204 8.36 -13.03 15.21
N VAL A 205 8.35 -11.76 14.80
CA VAL A 205 9.12 -10.70 15.47
C VAL A 205 8.50 -10.34 16.82
N CYS A 206 7.18 -10.24 16.95
CA CYS A 206 6.51 -10.07 18.24
C CYS A 206 6.84 -11.19 19.22
N ASP A 207 6.82 -12.46 18.77
CA ASP A 207 7.18 -13.61 19.60
C ASP A 207 8.66 -13.53 20.07
N GLN A 208 9.58 -13.01 19.24
CA GLN A 208 10.99 -12.77 19.60
C GLN A 208 11.19 -11.57 20.55
N LEU A 209 10.48 -10.47 20.31
CA LEU A 209 10.51 -9.27 21.13
C LEU A 209 9.95 -9.58 22.54
N ARG A 210 8.82 -10.28 22.63
CA ARG A 210 8.23 -10.76 23.88
C ARG A 210 9.23 -11.57 24.70
N ALA A 211 9.90 -12.54 24.08
CA ALA A 211 10.85 -13.43 24.76
C ALA A 211 12.03 -12.70 25.41
N ASN A 212 12.31 -11.45 25.02
CA ASN A 212 13.36 -10.63 25.59
C ASN A 212 12.86 -9.25 26.08
N PHE A 213 11.55 -9.07 26.27
CA PHE A 213 10.94 -7.75 26.50
C PHE A 213 11.52 -7.05 27.74
N HIS A 214 11.47 -7.71 28.90
CA HIS A 214 12.01 -7.18 30.16
C HIS A 214 13.53 -6.87 30.09
N LYS A 215 14.30 -7.55 29.24
CA LYS A 215 15.74 -7.24 29.03
C LYS A 215 16.00 -5.96 28.24
N HIS A 216 14.96 -5.40 27.62
CA HIS A 216 15.00 -4.13 26.88
C HIS A 216 14.17 -3.05 27.58
N LEU A 217 13.67 -3.28 28.80
CA LEU A 217 13.17 -2.21 29.65
C LEU A 217 14.37 -1.43 30.21
N TYR A 218 14.27 -0.11 30.16
CA TYR A 218 15.21 0.80 30.80
C TYR A 218 14.70 1.13 32.20
N HIS A 219 15.49 0.84 33.22
CA HIS A 219 15.11 1.04 34.62
C HIS A 219 15.64 2.39 35.12
N ARG A 220 14.75 3.24 35.63
CA ARG A 220 15.10 4.57 36.14
C ARG A 220 14.09 5.03 37.19
N ASP A 221 14.58 5.65 38.27
CA ASP A 221 13.78 6.29 39.32
C ASP A 221 12.68 5.37 39.91
N GLY A 222 12.98 4.07 40.02
CA GLY A 222 12.08 3.02 40.49
C GLY A 222 11.04 2.52 39.46
N GLY A 223 10.99 3.11 38.26
CA GLY A 223 10.09 2.72 37.17
C GLY A 223 10.76 1.91 36.06
N GLU A 224 9.93 1.20 35.31
CA GLU A 224 10.30 0.50 34.08
C GLU A 224 9.87 1.33 32.86
N LEU A 225 10.76 1.52 31.89
CA LEU A 225 10.53 2.35 30.71
C LEU A 225 10.79 1.56 29.42
N ARG A 226 9.85 1.60 28.47
CA ARG A 226 9.99 1.06 27.12
C ARG A 226 10.38 2.19 26.17
N LEU A 227 11.43 2.04 25.37
CA LEU A 227 11.70 2.99 24.28
C LEU A 227 10.68 2.76 23.15
N ARG A 228 9.90 3.78 22.83
CA ARG A 228 9.03 3.85 21.64
C ARG A 228 9.69 4.73 20.58
N CYS A 229 9.42 4.43 19.32
CA CYS A 229 9.89 5.22 18.18
C CYS A 229 8.83 5.31 17.07
N LEU A 230 8.84 6.43 16.35
CA LEU A 230 8.05 6.69 15.15
C LEU A 230 8.95 6.75 13.90
N PRO A 231 8.41 6.78 12.67
CA PRO A 231 9.22 6.97 11.46
C PRO A 231 9.91 8.32 11.43
N TYR A 232 11.21 8.34 11.13
CA TYR A 232 11.91 9.53 10.65
C TYR A 232 11.43 9.92 9.24
N PHE A 233 11.08 8.92 8.41
CA PHE A 233 10.65 9.15 7.03
C PHE A 233 9.56 8.19 6.52
N TYR A 234 8.86 8.63 5.46
CA TYR A 234 7.71 7.94 4.88
C TYR A 234 7.80 7.80 3.36
N ILE A 235 7.70 6.58 2.82
CA ILE A 235 7.49 6.34 1.38
C ILE A 235 5.98 6.29 1.09
N ILE A 236 5.38 7.47 0.94
CA ILE A 236 3.90 7.66 0.95
C ILE A 236 3.20 7.27 -0.36
N GLY A 237 3.94 7.17 -1.47
CA GLY A 237 3.35 6.94 -2.79
C GLY A 237 4.39 6.83 -3.90
N GLN A 238 4.00 6.51 -5.13
CA GLN A 238 2.65 6.14 -5.59
C GLN A 238 2.58 4.65 -6.00
N PRO A 239 1.39 4.01 -6.01
CA PRO A 239 1.28 2.61 -6.37
C PRO A 239 1.71 2.39 -7.84
N LYS A 240 2.35 1.25 -8.09
CA LYS A 240 2.96 0.87 -9.39
C LYS A 240 4.12 1.76 -9.87
N CYS A 241 4.62 2.67 -9.03
CA CYS A 241 5.75 3.56 -9.33
C CYS A 241 7.09 3.10 -8.71
N GLY A 242 7.23 1.82 -8.33
CA GLY A 242 8.50 1.22 -7.87
C GLY A 242 8.75 1.19 -6.36
N THR A 243 7.85 1.74 -5.53
CA THR A 243 8.04 1.90 -4.06
C THR A 243 8.43 0.62 -3.29
N THR A 244 8.02 -0.57 -3.75
CA THR A 244 8.47 -1.85 -3.16
C THR A 244 9.94 -2.14 -3.40
N ASP A 245 10.46 -1.80 -4.59
CA ASP A 245 11.86 -2.02 -4.92
C ASP A 245 12.77 -1.08 -4.13
N LEU A 246 12.40 0.21 -4.06
CA LEU A 246 13.09 1.20 -3.25
C LEU A 246 13.10 0.81 -1.76
N PHE A 247 11.94 0.43 -1.19
CA PHE A 247 11.85 -0.07 0.19
C PHE A 247 12.87 -1.19 0.48
N HIS A 248 12.95 -2.19 -0.42
CA HIS A 248 13.89 -3.30 -0.25
C HIS A 248 15.36 -2.94 -0.51
N ARG A 249 15.67 -1.86 -1.24
CA ARG A 249 17.05 -1.37 -1.42
C ARG A 249 17.48 -0.48 -0.25
N LEU A 250 16.60 0.37 0.26
CA LEU A 250 16.87 1.19 1.45
C LEU A 250 17.07 0.32 2.70
N LEU A 251 16.37 -0.82 2.81
CA LEU A 251 16.60 -1.85 3.84
C LEU A 251 18.03 -2.44 3.88
N LEU A 252 18.84 -2.24 2.85
CA LEU A 252 20.24 -2.69 2.82
C LEU A 252 21.19 -1.69 3.49
N HIS A 253 20.76 -0.46 3.75
CA HIS A 253 21.59 0.56 4.39
C HIS A 253 21.71 0.27 5.90
N PRO A 254 22.92 0.24 6.50
CA PRO A 254 23.08 -0.11 7.90
C PRO A 254 22.29 0.82 8.84
N GLU A 255 22.21 2.11 8.52
CA GLU A 255 21.46 3.09 9.32
C GLU A 255 19.93 3.06 9.14
N VAL A 256 19.40 2.44 8.07
CA VAL A 256 17.96 2.51 7.78
C VAL A 256 17.23 1.30 8.37
N LYS A 257 16.31 1.54 9.31
CA LYS A 257 15.46 0.52 9.94
C LYS A 257 14.00 0.77 9.61
N PHE A 258 13.43 0.05 8.65
CA PHE A 258 11.98 0.12 8.45
C PHE A 258 11.21 -0.53 9.59
N ASN A 259 9.95 -0.14 9.71
CA ASN A 259 8.93 -0.90 10.42
C ASN A 259 8.85 -2.34 9.90
N THR A 260 8.41 -3.26 10.74
CA THR A 260 8.53 -4.71 10.48
C THR A 260 7.66 -5.24 9.31
N MET A 261 6.81 -4.40 8.71
CA MET A 261 6.04 -4.75 7.52
C MET A 261 5.89 -3.56 6.55
N LYS A 262 6.14 -3.78 5.25
CA LYS A 262 5.73 -2.81 4.24
C LYS A 262 4.20 -2.71 4.20
N GLU A 263 3.68 -1.52 3.92
CA GLU A 263 2.25 -1.24 3.74
C GLU A 263 1.38 -1.62 4.95
N PRO A 264 1.68 -1.07 6.16
CA PRO A 264 0.77 -1.15 7.29
C PRO A 264 -0.57 -0.46 7.00
N HIS A 265 -0.60 0.59 6.16
CA HIS A 265 -1.78 1.43 5.87
C HIS A 265 -2.43 2.09 7.10
N TRP A 266 -1.66 2.30 8.17
CA TRP A 266 -2.19 2.80 9.43
C TRP A 266 -2.73 4.23 9.33
N TRP A 267 -1.92 5.19 8.86
CA TRP A 267 -2.33 6.59 8.61
C TRP A 267 -3.47 6.79 7.60
N THR A 268 -3.95 5.71 6.98
CA THR A 268 -5.10 5.70 6.09
C THR A 268 -6.15 4.72 6.62
N ARG A 269 -6.73 3.87 5.77
CA ARG A 269 -7.79 2.90 6.06
C ARG A 269 -7.70 2.05 7.35
N LYS A 270 -6.56 1.88 8.03
CA LYS A 270 -6.51 1.03 9.26
C LYS A 270 -6.73 1.77 10.58
N ARG A 271 -6.27 3.02 10.74
CA ARG A 271 -6.51 3.81 11.96
C ARG A 271 -8.00 4.10 12.21
N PHE A 272 -8.79 4.11 11.15
CA PHE A 272 -10.21 4.49 11.19
C PHE A 272 -11.17 3.35 10.83
N GLY A 273 -10.64 2.16 10.54
CA GLY A 273 -11.39 1.05 9.94
C GLY A 273 -11.76 1.30 8.47
N TYR A 274 -12.17 0.25 7.77
CA TYR A 274 -12.52 0.33 6.34
C TYR A 274 -13.44 -0.78 5.89
N ILE A 275 -14.37 -0.49 4.98
CA ILE A 275 -15.31 -1.48 4.46
C ILE A 275 -14.67 -2.27 3.32
N ARG A 276 -14.67 -3.60 3.43
CA ARG A 276 -14.37 -4.51 2.33
C ARG A 276 -15.67 -5.10 1.79
N PHE A 277 -15.83 -5.12 0.47
CA PHE A 277 -17.02 -5.64 -0.21
C PHE A 277 -17.40 -7.08 0.19
N LYS A 278 -16.41 -7.94 0.49
CA LYS A 278 -16.63 -9.32 0.95
C LYS A 278 -16.67 -9.49 2.48
N ASP A 279 -15.89 -8.70 3.20
CA ASP A 279 -15.54 -8.97 4.60
C ASP A 279 -16.23 -7.99 5.58
N GLY A 280 -17.08 -7.08 5.07
CA GLY A 280 -17.74 -6.04 5.86
C GLY A 280 -16.80 -4.95 6.36
N PHE A 281 -17.21 -4.23 7.40
CA PHE A 281 -16.35 -3.28 8.11
C PHE A 281 -15.19 -4.03 8.77
N GLN A 282 -13.95 -3.60 8.49
CA GLN A 282 -12.74 -4.09 9.13
C GLN A 282 -12.41 -3.21 10.33
N GLU A 283 -12.06 -3.89 11.43
CA GLU A 283 -11.59 -3.37 12.70
C GLU A 283 -10.60 -2.18 12.60
N ILE A 284 -10.71 -1.27 13.57
CA ILE A 284 -9.77 -0.18 13.82
C ILE A 284 -8.49 -0.77 14.44
N PHE A 285 -7.34 -0.36 13.90
CA PHE A 285 -6.03 -0.69 14.45
C PHE A 285 -5.59 0.46 15.37
N PRO A 286 -5.44 0.24 16.69
CA PRO A 286 -5.08 1.30 17.64
C PRO A 286 -3.67 1.86 17.37
N VAL A 287 -3.31 2.95 18.06
CA VAL A 287 -2.01 3.61 17.86
C VAL A 287 -0.87 2.75 18.42
N GLU A 288 -1.08 2.06 19.54
CA GLU A 288 -0.14 1.14 20.16
C GLU A 288 0.25 0.00 19.21
N ASP A 289 -0.74 -0.55 18.49
CA ASP A 289 -0.54 -1.60 17.49
C ASP A 289 0.39 -1.17 16.35
N TYR A 290 0.35 0.13 15.98
CA TYR A 290 1.21 0.74 14.98
C TYR A 290 2.60 1.06 15.53
N LEU A 291 2.70 1.53 16.78
CA LEU A 291 3.99 1.76 17.45
C LEU A 291 4.79 0.47 17.63
N ASP A 292 4.13 -0.65 17.95
CA ASP A 292 4.75 -1.97 18.05
C ASP A 292 5.47 -2.42 16.75
N LEU A 293 5.06 -1.91 15.58
CA LEU A 293 5.74 -2.21 14.30
C LEU A 293 7.20 -1.72 14.29
N PHE A 294 7.55 -0.76 15.14
CA PHE A 294 8.85 -0.09 15.25
C PHE A 294 9.67 -0.57 16.45
N ASP A 295 9.14 -1.39 17.36
CA ASP A 295 9.87 -1.78 18.58
C ASP A 295 11.17 -2.53 18.27
N LEU A 296 11.24 -3.31 17.17
CA LEU A 296 12.49 -3.91 16.71
C LEU A 296 13.55 -2.86 16.32
N ALA A 297 13.14 -1.72 15.76
CA ALA A 297 14.03 -0.59 15.49
C ALA A 297 14.38 0.15 16.79
N ALA A 298 13.42 0.38 17.69
CA ALA A 298 13.64 0.98 19.01
C ALA A 298 14.64 0.18 19.85
N HIS A 299 14.51 -1.15 19.91
CA HIS A 299 15.46 -2.04 20.59
C HIS A 299 16.89 -1.92 20.01
N ASN A 300 17.04 -1.66 18.71
CA ASN A 300 18.35 -1.45 18.09
C ASN A 300 18.93 -0.05 18.41
N ILE A 301 18.08 0.98 18.46
CA ILE A 301 18.45 2.34 18.90
C ILE A 301 18.86 2.34 20.38
N GLN A 302 18.09 1.67 21.24
CA GLN A 302 18.35 1.61 22.68
C GLN A 302 19.67 0.92 23.03
N LYS A 303 20.07 -0.12 22.28
CA LYS A 303 21.42 -0.72 22.41
C LYS A 303 22.54 0.30 22.18
N GLY A 304 22.33 1.24 21.26
CA GLY A 304 23.24 2.37 21.05
C GLY A 304 23.28 3.33 22.23
N ILE A 305 22.11 3.75 22.73
CA ILE A 305 21.99 4.64 23.90
C ILE A 305 22.71 4.04 25.13
N SER A 306 22.52 2.74 25.38
CA SER A 306 23.15 2.02 26.51
C SER A 306 24.60 1.59 26.26
N GLY A 307 25.05 1.52 25.00
CA GLY A 307 26.37 1.00 24.60
C GLY A 307 27.52 2.01 24.64
N ASN A 308 27.29 3.22 25.16
CA ASN A 308 28.23 4.37 25.09
C ASN A 308 29.58 4.19 25.81
N SER A 309 29.86 3.04 26.42
CA SER A 309 31.21 2.68 26.91
C SER A 309 32.18 2.26 25.80
N SER A 310 31.73 2.03 24.56
CA SER A 310 32.58 1.53 23.46
C SER A 310 32.29 2.14 22.08
N GLY A 311 32.22 3.48 22.00
CA GLY A 311 32.56 4.26 20.78
C GLY A 311 31.67 4.18 19.53
N GLU A 312 30.69 3.26 19.44
CA GLU A 312 29.85 3.09 18.23
C GLU A 312 28.74 4.15 18.06
N HIS A 313 29.14 5.41 17.86
CA HIS A 313 28.25 6.56 17.63
C HIS A 313 27.23 6.36 16.47
N ASN A 314 27.49 5.45 15.54
CA ASN A 314 26.62 5.11 14.40
C ASN A 314 25.22 4.66 14.82
N THR A 315 25.06 4.10 16.02
CA THR A 315 23.79 3.55 16.52
C THR A 315 22.75 4.60 16.93
N LEU A 316 23.16 5.85 17.16
CA LEU A 316 22.25 7.00 17.39
C LEU A 316 21.77 7.63 16.06
N GLN A 317 22.46 7.33 14.95
CA GLN A 317 22.14 7.82 13.60
C GLN A 317 21.11 6.96 12.86
N LEU A 318 20.60 5.88 13.49
CA LEU A 318 19.59 5.03 12.88
C LEU A 318 18.31 5.83 12.55
N VAL A 319 17.83 5.70 11.31
CA VAL A 319 16.59 6.31 10.83
C VAL A 319 15.50 5.27 10.64
N THR A 320 14.35 5.51 11.27
CA THR A 320 13.15 4.69 11.17
C THR A 320 12.33 5.02 9.92
N GLY A 321 11.82 4.00 9.23
CA GLY A 321 11.07 4.17 7.97
C GLY A 321 9.67 3.54 7.97
N GLU A 322 8.72 4.23 7.33
CA GLU A 322 7.40 3.72 6.93
C GLU A 322 7.32 3.70 5.39
N ALA A 323 6.52 2.81 4.79
CA ALA A 323 6.41 2.68 3.34
C ALA A 323 5.02 2.26 2.84
N SER A 324 3.96 2.97 3.24
CA SER A 324 2.62 2.74 2.74
C SER A 324 2.32 3.60 1.52
N ALA A 325 2.30 2.98 0.33
CA ALA A 325 1.97 3.67 -0.94
C ALA A 325 0.48 4.07 -1.09
N SER A 326 -0.29 3.99 0.01
CA SER A 326 -1.62 4.57 0.17
C SER A 326 -1.58 5.98 0.75
N THR A 327 -0.58 6.31 1.58
CA THR A 327 -0.57 7.51 2.44
C THR A 327 -0.67 8.81 1.65
N MET A 328 -0.17 8.87 0.41
CA MET A 328 -0.27 10.06 -0.44
C MET A 328 -1.70 10.40 -0.91
N TRP A 329 -2.62 9.43 -0.97
CA TRP A 329 -3.92 9.59 -1.64
C TRP A 329 -5.13 9.03 -0.90
N ASP A 330 -4.97 7.94 -0.15
CA ASP A 330 -6.05 7.17 0.48
C ASP A 330 -6.61 7.90 1.71
N ASN A 331 -7.57 8.79 1.45
CA ASN A 331 -8.29 9.56 2.47
C ASN A 331 -9.79 9.16 2.49
N GLN A 332 -10.10 7.90 2.13
CA GLN A 332 -11.48 7.38 2.02
C GLN A 332 -12.32 7.61 3.29
N VAL A 333 -11.64 7.64 4.44
CA VAL A 333 -12.15 7.96 5.78
C VAL A 333 -12.99 9.24 5.83
N TRP A 334 -12.67 10.24 5.00
CA TRP A 334 -13.47 11.47 4.85
C TRP A 334 -14.96 11.17 4.67
N SER A 335 -15.28 10.25 3.74
CA SER A 335 -16.65 9.89 3.39
C SER A 335 -17.40 9.15 4.51
N TYR A 336 -16.70 8.55 5.48
CA TYR A 336 -17.31 7.87 6.62
C TYR A 336 -17.54 8.80 7.81
N LEU A 337 -16.60 9.72 8.07
CA LEU A 337 -16.69 10.71 9.16
C LEU A 337 -17.66 11.86 8.85
N HIS A 338 -17.90 12.15 7.57
CA HIS A 338 -18.70 13.31 7.13
C HIS A 338 -19.86 12.89 6.20
N GLN A 339 -20.55 11.81 6.56
CA GLN A 339 -21.76 11.36 5.85
C GLN A 339 -22.79 12.50 5.73
N GLY A 340 -23.42 12.62 4.56
CA GLY A 340 -24.30 13.75 4.22
C GLY A 340 -23.58 15.02 3.73
N LYS A 341 -22.25 15.11 3.78
CA LYS A 341 -21.44 16.19 3.18
C LYS A 341 -20.68 15.74 1.93
N GLU A 342 -21.22 14.79 1.16
CA GLU A 342 -20.51 14.17 0.02
C GLU A 342 -20.07 15.16 -1.08
N GLU A 343 -20.69 16.33 -1.18
CA GLU A 343 -20.33 17.38 -2.14
C GLU A 343 -19.05 18.13 -1.74
N ALA A 344 -18.73 18.17 -0.45
CA ALA A 344 -17.59 18.90 0.10
C ALA A 344 -16.26 18.15 -0.05
N GLU A 345 -15.19 18.92 -0.22
CA GLU A 345 -13.83 18.42 -0.25
C GLU A 345 -13.34 17.98 1.14
N PRO A 346 -12.39 17.04 1.24
CA PRO A 346 -11.83 16.65 2.53
C PRO A 346 -11.15 17.81 3.28
N SER A 347 -11.67 18.07 4.49
CA SER A 347 -11.10 19.02 5.44
C SER A 347 -9.80 18.49 6.05
N PHE A 348 -9.85 17.26 6.59
CA PHE A 348 -8.71 16.56 7.19
C PHE A 348 -8.13 15.51 6.24
N LEU A 349 -6.82 15.40 6.21
CA LEU A 349 -6.04 14.46 5.41
C LEU A 349 -4.97 13.76 6.27
N ALA A 350 -4.44 12.64 5.77
CA ALA A 350 -3.38 11.89 6.44
C ALA A 350 -2.17 12.77 6.83
N GLN A 351 -1.74 13.69 5.95
CA GLN A 351 -0.63 14.60 6.22
C GLN A 351 -0.88 15.64 7.32
N ASP A 352 -2.13 16.00 7.61
CA ASP A 352 -2.43 16.95 8.69
C ASP A 352 -2.07 16.32 10.05
N PHE A 353 -2.44 15.06 10.23
CA PHE A 353 -2.09 14.28 11.42
C PHE A 353 -0.59 13.95 11.47
N ILE A 354 0.04 13.56 10.34
CA ILE A 354 1.47 13.26 10.32
C ILE A 354 2.28 14.53 10.65
N HIS A 355 1.89 15.70 10.12
CA HIS A 355 2.55 16.97 10.47
C HIS A 355 2.31 17.37 11.93
N ALA A 356 1.06 17.27 12.43
CA ALA A 356 0.75 17.63 13.82
C ALA A 356 1.47 16.75 14.87
N VAL A 357 1.73 15.47 14.55
CA VAL A 357 2.53 14.57 15.41
C VAL A 357 4.04 14.74 15.16
N GLN A 358 4.45 15.00 13.91
CA GLN A 358 5.85 15.00 13.48
C GLN A 358 6.15 16.09 12.43
N PRO A 359 6.25 17.38 12.83
CA PRO A 359 6.44 18.48 11.89
C PRO A 359 7.70 18.35 11.02
N SER A 360 8.76 17.73 11.55
CA SER A 360 10.07 17.55 10.91
C SER A 360 10.20 16.29 10.03
N ALA A 361 9.14 15.50 9.85
CA ALA A 361 9.19 14.25 9.08
C ALA A 361 9.71 14.47 7.64
N LYS A 362 10.46 13.51 7.10
CA LYS A 362 10.89 13.49 5.69
C LYS A 362 9.98 12.61 4.84
N ILE A 363 9.47 13.15 3.75
CA ILE A 363 8.47 12.54 2.87
C ILE A 363 9.13 12.15 1.55
N LEU A 364 8.93 10.91 1.10
CA LEU A 364 9.46 10.39 -0.15
C LEU A 364 8.34 9.90 -1.06
N ILE A 365 8.39 10.34 -2.31
CA ILE A 365 7.41 10.03 -3.35
C ILE A 365 8.13 9.47 -4.58
N MET A 366 7.75 8.28 -5.04
CA MET A 366 8.10 7.79 -6.38
C MET A 366 6.90 7.95 -7.32
N LEU A 367 7.11 8.65 -8.43
CA LEU A 367 6.16 8.77 -9.54
C LEU A 367 6.66 7.99 -10.76
N ARG A 368 5.80 7.89 -11.78
CA ARG A 368 6.03 7.26 -13.08
C ARG A 368 5.15 8.02 -14.07
N ASP A 369 5.37 7.90 -15.38
CA ASP A 369 4.34 8.27 -16.37
C ASP A 369 2.95 7.75 -15.90
N PRO A 370 1.94 8.63 -15.69
CA PRO A 370 0.64 8.21 -15.18
C PRO A 370 -0.11 7.28 -16.14
N VAL A 371 0.17 7.35 -17.44
CA VAL A 371 -0.39 6.48 -18.49
C VAL A 371 0.10 5.04 -18.31
N GLU A 372 1.43 4.85 -18.29
CA GLU A 372 2.05 3.57 -17.98
C GLU A 372 1.82 3.08 -16.54
N ARG A 373 1.63 3.99 -15.57
CA ARG A 373 1.19 3.61 -14.21
C ARG A 373 -0.20 2.99 -14.28
N LEU A 374 -1.19 3.66 -14.89
CA LEU A 374 -2.58 3.18 -14.96
C LEU A 374 -2.67 1.82 -15.68
N TYR A 375 -1.94 1.64 -16.78
CA TYR A 375 -1.87 0.36 -17.47
C TYR A 375 -1.19 -0.72 -16.61
N SER A 376 -0.11 -0.38 -15.91
CA SER A 376 0.52 -1.29 -14.95
C SER A 376 -0.35 -1.59 -13.71
N ASP A 377 -1.35 -0.76 -13.42
CA ASP A 377 -2.33 -0.94 -12.34
C ASP A 377 -3.40 -1.95 -12.78
N TYR A 378 -4.02 -1.72 -13.94
CA TYR A 378 -4.93 -2.63 -14.62
C TYR A 378 -4.34 -4.05 -14.75
N LEU A 379 -3.11 -4.16 -15.28
CA LEU A 379 -2.41 -5.43 -15.44
C LEU A 379 -2.10 -6.13 -14.10
N TYR A 380 -2.07 -5.41 -12.98
CA TYR A 380 -1.81 -6.00 -11.66
C TYR A 380 -3.07 -6.49 -10.95
N PHE A 381 -4.15 -5.71 -11.00
CA PHE A 381 -5.39 -6.00 -10.26
C PHE A 381 -6.39 -6.88 -11.01
N LYS A 382 -6.47 -6.81 -12.35
CA LYS A 382 -7.35 -7.73 -13.09
C LYS A 382 -6.75 -9.16 -13.02
N MET A 383 -7.58 -10.16 -12.71
CA MET A 383 -7.10 -11.54 -12.53
C MET A 383 -7.13 -12.37 -13.83
N ALA A 384 -8.18 -12.21 -14.65
CA ALA A 384 -8.39 -12.95 -15.89
C ALA A 384 -8.90 -12.03 -17.02
N ASN A 385 -8.96 -12.56 -18.24
CA ASN A 385 -9.54 -11.91 -19.44
C ASN A 385 -9.04 -10.48 -19.66
N LYS A 386 -7.72 -10.28 -19.61
CA LYS A 386 -7.07 -9.00 -19.92
C LYS A 386 -6.93 -8.86 -21.43
N SER A 387 -7.16 -7.67 -21.96
CA SER A 387 -6.80 -7.31 -23.34
C SER A 387 -6.55 -5.81 -23.45
N ALA A 388 -6.00 -5.35 -24.57
CA ALA A 388 -5.75 -3.92 -24.78
C ALA A 388 -7.07 -3.14 -25.03
N GLU A 389 -8.08 -3.83 -25.55
CA GLU A 389 -9.42 -3.35 -25.88
C GLU A 389 -10.29 -3.23 -24.61
N ASP A 390 -10.26 -4.21 -23.71
CA ASP A 390 -10.94 -4.11 -22.40
C ASP A 390 -10.31 -2.99 -21.54
N PHE A 391 -8.99 -2.80 -21.61
CA PHE A 391 -8.35 -1.64 -20.99
C PHE A 391 -8.80 -0.32 -21.64
N HIS A 392 -8.91 -0.26 -22.97
CA HIS A 392 -9.41 0.92 -23.69
C HIS A 392 -10.84 1.30 -23.28
N GLN A 393 -11.76 0.33 -23.27
CA GLN A 393 -13.15 0.56 -22.90
C GLN A 393 -13.29 1.05 -21.45
N LYS A 394 -12.52 0.47 -20.52
CA LYS A 394 -12.52 0.88 -19.11
C LYS A 394 -11.91 2.26 -18.88
N VAL A 395 -10.92 2.64 -19.69
CA VAL A 395 -10.36 3.99 -19.70
C VAL A 395 -11.39 5.01 -20.18
N ILE A 396 -12.13 4.73 -21.26
CA ILE A 396 -13.25 5.57 -21.72
C ILE A 396 -14.30 5.75 -20.62
N GLU A 397 -14.75 4.66 -20.02
CA GLU A 397 -15.75 4.63 -18.93
C GLU A 397 -15.28 5.45 -17.71
N SER A 398 -14.03 5.28 -17.26
CA SER A 398 -13.47 6.07 -16.15
C SER A 398 -13.32 7.57 -16.48
N VAL A 399 -12.96 7.92 -17.71
CA VAL A 399 -12.87 9.33 -18.14
C VAL A 399 -14.25 9.97 -18.24
N GLN A 400 -15.26 9.26 -18.73
CA GLN A 400 -16.66 9.72 -18.76
C GLN A 400 -17.20 9.94 -17.33
N LEU A 401 -17.02 8.97 -16.43
CA LEU A 401 -17.42 9.09 -15.02
C LEU A 401 -16.75 10.31 -14.33
N PHE A 402 -15.45 10.52 -14.58
CA PHE A 402 -14.71 11.65 -14.02
C PHE A 402 -15.16 12.99 -14.63
N GLN A 403 -15.42 13.03 -15.94
CA GLN A 403 -15.98 14.21 -16.62
C GLN A 403 -17.35 14.61 -16.02
N SER A 404 -18.25 13.65 -15.78
CA SER A 404 -19.55 13.91 -15.16
C SER A 404 -19.42 14.55 -13.77
N CYS A 405 -18.50 14.07 -12.95
CA CYS A 405 -18.20 14.70 -11.65
C CYS A 405 -17.69 16.15 -11.81
N LEU A 406 -16.80 16.41 -12.78
CA LEU A 406 -16.24 17.75 -13.01
C LEU A 406 -17.26 18.78 -13.53
N SER A 407 -18.39 18.35 -14.11
CA SER A 407 -19.49 19.26 -14.46
C SER A 407 -20.11 19.92 -13.22
N GLU A 408 -20.21 19.18 -12.12
CA GLU A 408 -20.96 19.57 -10.92
C GLU A 408 -20.05 20.03 -9.78
N ARG A 409 -18.83 19.48 -9.67
CA ARG A 409 -17.99 19.58 -8.47
C ARG A 409 -16.60 20.14 -8.76
N SER A 410 -15.84 20.44 -7.71
CA SER A 410 -14.44 20.85 -7.83
C SER A 410 -13.55 19.68 -8.27
N LEU A 411 -12.38 19.99 -8.82
CA LEU A 411 -11.39 18.97 -9.20
C LEU A 411 -10.96 18.13 -8.00
N ARG A 412 -10.65 18.79 -6.87
CA ARG A 412 -10.21 18.15 -5.64
C ARG A 412 -11.30 17.28 -5.01
N SER A 413 -12.57 17.71 -5.03
CA SER A 413 -13.72 16.88 -4.64
C SER A 413 -13.76 15.59 -5.48
N CYS A 414 -13.69 15.68 -6.81
CA CYS A 414 -13.72 14.49 -7.69
C CYS A 414 -12.50 13.56 -7.53
N VAL A 415 -11.31 14.08 -7.25
CA VAL A 415 -10.09 13.27 -7.07
C VAL A 415 -10.18 12.40 -5.81
N TYR A 416 -10.70 12.97 -4.72
CA TYR A 416 -10.82 12.32 -3.41
C TYR A 416 -12.15 11.57 -3.19
N ASN A 417 -13.11 11.65 -4.10
CA ASN A 417 -14.42 11.02 -3.93
C ASN A 417 -14.31 9.47 -3.92
N THR A 418 -14.52 8.87 -2.74
CA THR A 418 -14.47 7.42 -2.51
C THR A 418 -15.40 6.65 -3.45
N SER A 419 -16.64 7.10 -3.60
CA SER A 419 -17.68 6.43 -4.39
C SER A 419 -17.31 6.40 -5.87
N LEU A 420 -16.93 7.55 -6.45
CA LEU A 420 -16.41 7.65 -7.81
C LEU A 420 -15.16 6.79 -8.02
N SER A 421 -14.22 6.81 -7.06
CA SER A 421 -12.99 6.01 -7.12
C SER A 421 -13.23 4.50 -7.00
N ASN A 422 -14.38 4.06 -6.51
CA ASN A 422 -14.79 2.66 -6.45
C ASN A 422 -15.64 2.25 -7.66
N THR A 423 -16.43 3.16 -8.23
CA THR A 423 -17.22 2.95 -9.45
C THR A 423 -16.35 2.93 -10.71
N MET A 424 -15.29 3.74 -10.78
CA MET A 424 -14.38 3.77 -11.93
C MET A 424 -13.70 2.40 -12.14
N PRO A 425 -13.85 1.75 -13.32
CA PRO A 425 -13.29 0.41 -13.58
C PRO A 425 -11.76 0.36 -13.68
N VAL A 426 -11.08 1.51 -13.78
CA VAL A 426 -9.63 1.64 -13.60
C VAL A 426 -9.32 2.84 -12.70
N ARG A 427 -8.24 2.76 -11.91
CA ARG A 427 -7.91 3.75 -10.87
C ARG A 427 -7.25 5.00 -11.45
N LEU A 428 -8.02 5.74 -12.24
CA LEU A 428 -7.62 6.90 -13.06
C LEU A 428 -7.15 8.09 -12.22
N ASN A 429 -7.89 8.42 -11.15
CA ASN A 429 -7.58 9.50 -10.20
C ASN A 429 -6.15 9.40 -9.63
N LEU A 430 -5.63 8.20 -9.42
CA LEU A 430 -4.27 8.00 -8.89
C LEU A 430 -3.13 8.42 -9.84
N GLY A 431 -3.44 8.88 -11.06
CA GLY A 431 -2.49 9.56 -11.95
C GLY A 431 -2.49 11.09 -11.83
N MET A 432 -3.36 11.68 -11.02
CA MET A 432 -3.52 13.14 -10.86
C MET A 432 -2.56 13.68 -9.80
N TYR A 433 -1.27 13.38 -9.95
CA TYR A 433 -0.26 13.55 -8.90
C TYR A 433 -0.15 14.97 -8.34
N SER A 434 -0.39 16.00 -9.17
CA SER A 434 -0.34 17.41 -8.78
C SER A 434 -1.36 17.75 -7.69
N VAL A 435 -2.58 17.19 -7.74
CA VAL A 435 -3.64 17.45 -6.74
C VAL A 435 -3.19 16.96 -5.37
N PHE A 436 -2.71 15.72 -5.29
CA PHE A 436 -2.18 15.16 -4.05
C PHE A 436 -0.92 15.91 -3.57
N LEU A 437 0.03 16.20 -4.46
CA LEU A 437 1.29 16.87 -4.09
C LEU A 437 1.05 18.28 -3.54
N LEU A 438 0.14 19.05 -4.12
CA LEU A 438 -0.24 20.38 -3.62
C LEU A 438 -0.82 20.28 -2.20
N ASP A 439 -1.71 19.32 -1.95
CA ASP A 439 -2.29 19.07 -0.63
C ASP A 439 -1.24 18.66 0.42
N TRP A 440 -0.13 18.03 0.04
CA TRP A 440 1.02 17.77 0.92
C TRP A 440 1.91 19.01 1.15
N LEU A 441 2.13 19.81 0.11
CA LEU A 441 2.88 21.07 0.17
C LEU A 441 2.18 22.19 0.95
N THR A 442 0.91 22.02 1.33
CA THR A 442 0.22 22.93 2.26
C THR A 442 0.66 22.78 3.73
N VAL A 443 1.34 21.68 4.09
CA VAL A 443 1.78 21.40 5.48
C VAL A 443 3.26 21.04 5.59
N PHE A 444 3.85 20.36 4.61
CA PHE A 444 5.29 20.04 4.61
C PHE A 444 6.09 20.99 3.72
N GLN A 445 7.25 21.43 4.19
CA GLN A 445 8.15 22.30 3.42
C GLN A 445 8.78 21.55 2.23
N ARG A 446 9.20 22.30 1.20
CA ARG A 446 9.74 21.70 -0.05
C ARG A 446 10.98 20.83 0.18
N ASP A 447 11.86 21.20 1.11
CA ASP A 447 13.04 20.40 1.48
C ASP A 447 12.67 19.10 2.24
N GLN A 448 11.44 19.00 2.73
CA GLN A 448 10.92 17.80 3.39
C GLN A 448 10.28 16.81 2.42
N ILE A 449 10.13 17.14 1.13
CA ILE A 449 9.51 16.26 0.13
C ILE A 449 10.49 15.93 -1.02
N LEU A 450 10.98 14.70 -1.06
CA LEU A 450 11.75 14.17 -2.19
C LEU A 450 10.84 13.45 -3.19
N VAL A 451 10.68 14.04 -4.38
CA VAL A 451 10.00 13.38 -5.50
C VAL A 451 11.02 12.76 -6.47
N LEU A 452 10.79 11.50 -6.83
CA LEU A 452 11.59 10.69 -7.74
C LEU A 452 10.74 10.25 -8.94
N ARG A 453 11.38 10.03 -10.09
CA ARG A 453 10.77 9.38 -11.27
C ARG A 453 11.28 7.94 -11.37
N LEU A 454 10.37 6.99 -11.63
CA LEU A 454 10.73 5.59 -11.85
C LEU A 454 11.62 5.42 -13.08
N GLU A 455 11.44 6.27 -14.09
CA GLU A 455 12.26 6.30 -15.29
C GLU A 455 13.74 6.60 -14.96
N ASP A 456 13.99 7.63 -14.15
CA ASP A 456 15.35 8.01 -13.72
C ASP A 456 15.95 7.00 -12.73
N TYR A 457 15.12 6.45 -11.82
CA TYR A 457 15.51 5.38 -10.90
C TYR A 457 15.93 4.10 -11.64
N ALA A 458 15.26 3.76 -12.74
CA ALA A 458 15.59 2.59 -13.56
C ALA A 458 16.84 2.82 -14.43
N ALA A 459 17.03 4.01 -14.97
CA ALA A 459 18.20 4.36 -15.78
C ALA A 459 19.47 4.58 -14.94
N ASN A 460 19.34 5.29 -13.81
CA ASN A 460 20.45 5.78 -12.99
C ASN A 460 20.23 5.41 -11.50
N LEU A 461 20.13 4.11 -11.23
CA LEU A 461 19.82 3.56 -9.90
C LEU A 461 20.76 4.09 -8.81
N LYS A 462 22.08 4.02 -9.02
CA LYS A 462 23.10 4.47 -8.04
C LYS A 462 22.92 5.94 -7.66
N VAL A 463 22.82 6.82 -8.66
CA VAL A 463 22.65 8.27 -8.46
C VAL A 463 21.35 8.58 -7.72
N THR A 464 20.25 7.93 -8.13
CA THR A 464 18.93 8.12 -7.52
C THR A 464 18.89 7.63 -6.07
N ILE A 465 19.53 6.49 -5.78
CA ILE A 465 19.65 5.93 -4.43
C ILE A 465 20.54 6.81 -3.54
N LYS A 466 21.68 7.32 -4.05
CA LYS A 466 22.50 8.29 -3.32
C LYS A 466 21.68 9.54 -2.95
N LYS A 467 20.91 10.10 -3.89
CA LYS A 467 20.01 11.24 -3.63
C LYS A 467 19.02 10.97 -2.50
N VAL A 468 18.54 9.74 -2.34
CA VAL A 468 17.68 9.36 -1.20
C VAL A 468 18.46 9.31 0.11
N PHE A 469 19.66 8.72 0.12
CA PHE A 469 20.48 8.67 1.33
C PHE A 469 20.98 10.05 1.78
N ASP A 470 21.33 10.93 0.84
CA ASP A 470 21.65 12.35 1.09
C ASP A 470 20.45 13.08 1.75
N PHE A 471 19.24 12.87 1.22
CA PHE A 471 17.98 13.46 1.72
C PHE A 471 17.54 12.92 3.09
N LEU A 472 17.84 11.64 3.39
CA LEU A 472 17.69 11.06 4.73
C LEU A 472 18.89 11.36 5.65
N SER A 473 19.89 12.07 5.13
CA SER A 473 21.13 12.48 5.80
C SER A 473 21.82 11.34 6.55
N VAL A 474 21.79 10.13 5.99
CA VAL A 474 22.50 8.95 6.53
C VAL A 474 23.95 8.93 6.04
N GLY A 475 24.80 8.13 6.70
CA GLY A 475 26.19 7.96 6.32
C GLY A 475 26.40 7.39 4.91
N PRO A 476 27.66 7.39 4.42
CA PRO A 476 27.98 6.90 3.09
C PRO A 476 27.81 5.38 2.96
N LEU A 477 27.39 4.92 1.78
CA LEU A 477 27.37 3.51 1.43
C LEU A 477 28.79 2.93 1.42
N LEU A 478 28.98 1.81 2.12
CA LEU A 478 30.11 0.91 1.86
C LEU A 478 29.97 0.29 0.46
N GLU A 479 31.07 0.14 -0.27
CA GLU A 479 31.07 -0.41 -1.64
C GLU A 479 30.37 -1.78 -1.74
N GLN A 480 30.54 -2.63 -0.73
CA GLN A 480 29.90 -3.94 -0.66
C GLN A 480 28.37 -3.83 -0.60
N VAL A 481 27.85 -2.84 0.14
CA VAL A 481 26.41 -2.56 0.25
C VAL A 481 25.89 -1.95 -1.05
N GLU A 482 26.62 -1.02 -1.66
CA GLU A 482 26.26 -0.44 -2.96
C GLU A 482 26.25 -1.49 -4.09
N ALA A 483 27.22 -2.42 -4.08
CA ALA A 483 27.29 -3.53 -5.01
C ALA A 483 26.14 -4.54 -4.80
N ALA A 484 25.82 -4.90 -3.56
CA ALA A 484 24.67 -5.76 -3.24
C ALA A 484 23.34 -5.09 -3.63
N LEU A 485 23.21 -3.79 -3.34
CA LEU A 485 22.06 -2.96 -3.69
C LEU A 485 21.89 -2.87 -5.20
N THR A 486 22.97 -2.69 -5.97
CA THR A 486 22.92 -2.61 -7.43
C THR A 486 22.60 -3.97 -8.07
N LYS A 487 23.20 -5.06 -7.58
CA LYS A 487 22.97 -6.43 -8.10
C LYS A 487 21.58 -6.98 -7.80
N ARG A 488 20.82 -6.40 -6.85
CA ARG A 488 19.49 -6.88 -6.47
C ARG A 488 18.49 -6.80 -7.65
N PRO A 489 17.76 -7.88 -8.00
CA PRO A 489 16.77 -7.86 -9.07
C PRO A 489 15.57 -6.95 -8.74
N MET A 490 14.96 -6.36 -9.78
CA MET A 490 13.81 -5.47 -9.65
C MET A 490 12.58 -6.19 -9.08
N SER A 491 12.04 -5.70 -7.97
CA SER A 491 10.80 -6.22 -7.37
C SER A 491 9.54 -5.82 -8.14
N ASN A 492 8.51 -6.67 -8.07
CA ASN A 492 7.17 -6.42 -8.62
C ASN A 492 7.10 -6.08 -10.14
N THR A 493 8.02 -6.63 -10.94
CA THR A 493 7.96 -6.56 -12.42
C THR A 493 6.71 -7.27 -12.98
N ARG A 494 6.30 -6.91 -14.21
CA ARG A 494 5.15 -7.56 -14.91
C ARG A 494 5.36 -9.08 -14.98
N ARG A 495 4.29 -9.87 -14.72
CA ARG A 495 4.32 -11.35 -14.85
C ARG A 495 4.50 -11.71 -16.34
N ALA A 496 4.97 -12.91 -16.66
CA ALA A 496 5.19 -13.33 -18.05
C ALA A 496 3.95 -13.12 -18.94
N ALA A 497 2.76 -13.58 -18.52
CA ALA A 497 1.51 -13.34 -19.23
C ALA A 497 1.18 -11.84 -19.42
N ASP A 498 1.50 -10.99 -18.43
CA ASP A 498 1.29 -9.53 -18.51
C ASP A 498 2.33 -8.81 -19.39
N ARG A 499 3.41 -9.50 -19.80
CA ARG A 499 4.36 -9.04 -20.83
C ARG A 499 3.91 -9.48 -22.21
N ASN A 500 3.47 -10.73 -22.34
CA ASN A 500 3.00 -11.32 -23.60
C ASN A 500 1.75 -10.62 -24.16
N LEU A 501 0.95 -9.97 -23.32
CA LEU A 501 -0.17 -9.12 -23.73
C LEU A 501 0.28 -7.86 -24.51
N GLY A 502 1.53 -7.41 -24.31
CA GLY A 502 2.10 -6.28 -25.04
C GLY A 502 1.70 -4.89 -24.52
N PRO A 503 1.82 -3.85 -25.35
CA PRO A 503 1.44 -2.48 -24.99
C PRO A 503 -0.09 -2.28 -25.03
N MET A 504 -0.57 -1.21 -24.40
CA MET A 504 -1.94 -0.71 -24.61
C MET A 504 -2.12 -0.22 -26.06
N LEU A 505 -3.37 -0.16 -26.55
CA LEU A 505 -3.67 0.40 -27.87
C LEU A 505 -3.14 1.84 -28.02
N PRO A 506 -2.63 2.25 -29.20
CA PRO A 506 -2.18 3.62 -29.44
C PRO A 506 -3.25 4.67 -29.12
N ALA A 507 -4.53 4.38 -29.44
CA ALA A 507 -5.66 5.23 -29.10
C ALA A 507 -5.80 5.45 -27.58
N THR A 508 -5.64 4.39 -26.76
CA THR A 508 -5.65 4.49 -25.29
C THR A 508 -4.49 5.34 -24.78
N ARG A 509 -3.28 5.17 -25.35
CA ARG A 509 -2.12 5.99 -24.98
C ARG A 509 -2.34 7.46 -25.31
N SER A 510 -2.90 7.77 -26.49
CA SER A 510 -3.18 9.15 -26.91
C SER A 510 -4.23 9.80 -26.00
N LEU A 511 -5.35 9.11 -25.76
CA LEU A 511 -6.44 9.56 -24.89
C LEU A 511 -5.94 9.84 -23.47
N LEU A 512 -5.15 8.92 -22.89
CA LEU A 512 -4.58 9.10 -21.55
C LEU A 512 -3.49 10.18 -21.49
N ARG A 513 -2.66 10.34 -22.53
CA ARG A 513 -1.70 11.47 -22.61
C ARG A 513 -2.42 12.81 -22.65
N GLU A 514 -3.45 12.97 -23.48
CA GLU A 514 -4.24 14.22 -23.56
C GLU A 514 -4.95 14.51 -22.23
N PHE A 515 -5.56 13.49 -21.61
CA PHE A 515 -6.21 13.59 -20.30
C PHE A 515 -5.23 13.96 -19.17
N HIS A 516 -4.03 13.37 -19.13
CA HIS A 516 -3.02 13.65 -18.09
C HIS A 516 -2.18 14.90 -18.39
N GLN A 517 -2.17 15.42 -19.61
CA GLN A 517 -1.39 16.60 -20.02
C GLN A 517 -1.47 17.77 -19.01
N PRO A 518 -2.66 18.30 -18.64
CA PRO A 518 -2.72 19.47 -17.76
C PRO A 518 -2.22 19.18 -16.34
N PHE A 519 -2.45 17.96 -15.83
CA PHE A 519 -1.90 17.52 -14.54
C PHE A 519 -0.38 17.44 -14.57
N ASN A 520 0.20 16.90 -15.65
CA ASN A 520 1.65 16.79 -15.84
C ASN A 520 2.31 18.18 -15.96
N HIS A 521 1.67 19.13 -16.65
CA HIS A 521 2.16 20.51 -16.74
C HIS A 521 2.16 21.20 -15.37
N LYS A 522 1.07 21.06 -14.59
CA LYS A 522 1.01 21.58 -13.22
C LYS A 522 2.05 20.92 -12.31
N LEU A 523 2.25 19.61 -12.42
CA LEU A 523 3.26 18.86 -11.66
C LEU A 523 4.69 19.30 -11.99
N ALA A 524 5.03 19.42 -13.28
CA ALA A 524 6.33 19.88 -13.74
C ALA A 524 6.64 21.31 -13.28
N SER A 525 5.64 22.20 -13.29
CA SER A 525 5.76 23.56 -12.75
C SER A 525 5.94 23.59 -11.22
N VAL A 526 5.18 22.79 -10.48
CA VAL A 526 5.27 22.72 -8.99
C VAL A 526 6.62 22.14 -8.51
N LEU A 527 7.23 21.27 -9.31
CA LEU A 527 8.52 20.62 -9.04
C LEU A 527 9.73 21.29 -9.72
N ASP A 528 9.52 22.38 -10.46
CA ASP A 528 10.52 23.03 -11.33
C ASP A 528 11.33 22.04 -12.18
N ASN A 529 10.63 21.11 -12.84
CA ASN A 529 11.27 19.98 -13.52
C ASN A 529 10.42 19.46 -14.70
N SER A 530 10.85 19.80 -15.91
CA SER A 530 10.20 19.43 -17.17
C SER A 530 10.18 17.92 -17.46
N ALA A 531 10.98 17.09 -16.78
CA ALA A 531 10.94 15.64 -16.97
C ALA A 531 9.62 15.01 -16.49
N PHE A 532 8.88 15.68 -15.61
CA PHE A 532 7.51 15.33 -15.20
C PHE A 532 6.43 15.72 -16.21
N LEU A 533 6.79 16.27 -17.38
CA LEU A 533 5.87 16.36 -18.53
C LEU A 533 5.66 15.00 -19.20
N TRP A 534 6.64 14.08 -19.09
CA TRP A 534 6.68 12.78 -19.78
C TRP A 534 6.48 12.87 -21.31
N SER A 535 7.02 13.92 -21.94
CA SER A 535 6.97 14.17 -23.39
C SER A 535 7.65 13.10 -24.25
N ASN A 536 8.62 12.39 -23.68
CA ASN A 536 9.52 11.48 -24.40
C ASN A 536 9.16 9.99 -24.19
N THR A 537 7.93 9.69 -23.71
CA THR A 537 7.46 8.35 -23.26
C THR A 537 6.02 8.07 -23.68
#